data_AF-A0A8C4Q612-F1
#
_entry.id   AF-A0A8C4Q612-F1
#
_cell.length_a   1.000
_cell.length_b   1.000
_cell.length_c   1.000
_cell.angle_alpha   90.00
_cell.angle_beta   90.00
_cell.angle_gamma   90.00
#
_symmetry.space_group_name_H-M   'P 1'
#
loop_
_entity.id
_entity.type
_entity.pdbx_description
1 polymer ?
#
loop_
_entity_poly.entity_id
_entity_poly.type
_entity_poly.pdbx_seq_one_letter_code
_entity_poly.pdbx_strand_id
1 'polypeptide(L)'
;MAFPNGPFTRPHPVVWRMVFGLSVLYFLLLVFTLFLNFDQVKAVMYWLDPSLRNATREADIMEYAVNCHVITLERIASHFDIFAFGHFWGWGMKALLIRSFGLCWTISITWELTELFFMHLLPNFAECWWDQVLLDIVLCNGGGIWLGMVTCRFLEMRTYHWESVRSIHSTTGKIKRAVFQFTPASWTSVRWLDPTSSTQRVAGIYLFMIFWQLTELNTFFLKHIFVFQAGHPLSVGRIFLIGIITAPTIRQYYAYLTDTQCKRVGTQCWVFGAISFLEAAVCVKFGSDLFSKTQVISVLLWLICMAVITLLCLYGMVAYARWTPTRDKFLSECEDFPSYADSSPEPPAQELRNSHQHRRGRDQAPASHGKRSARRRKANAHT
;
A
#
# COMPACT_ATOMS: atom_id res chain seq x y z
N MET A 1 20.06 18.30 1.05
CA MET A 1 19.90 17.27 -0.01
C MET A 1 18.54 17.48 -0.67
N ALA A 2 18.46 17.50 -2.00
CA ALA A 2 17.26 17.85 -2.77
C ALA A 2 16.07 16.87 -2.63
N PHE A 3 16.29 15.67 -2.07
CA PHE A 3 15.25 14.65 -1.89
C PHE A 3 15.20 14.16 -0.44
N PRO A 4 14.12 14.44 0.32
CA PRO A 4 13.99 14.01 1.71
C PRO A 4 13.83 12.49 1.81
N ASN A 5 14.13 11.92 2.98
CA ASN A 5 13.85 10.52 3.24
C ASN A 5 12.33 10.28 3.27
N GLY A 6 11.88 9.29 2.53
CA GLY A 6 10.49 8.84 2.55
C GLY A 6 10.18 7.94 3.76
N PRO A 7 8.92 7.46 3.87
CA PRO A 7 8.50 6.60 4.98
C PRO A 7 9.15 5.21 4.95
N PHE A 8 9.78 4.83 3.84
CA PHE A 8 10.40 3.53 3.66
C PHE A 8 11.92 3.62 3.67
N THR A 9 12.54 2.69 4.40
CA THR A 9 13.99 2.56 4.53
C THR A 9 14.55 1.35 3.78
N ARG A 10 13.69 0.37 3.39
CA ARG A 10 14.08 -0.88 2.72
C ARG A 10 13.44 -1.04 1.35
N PRO A 11 14.11 -1.67 0.35
CA PRO A 11 15.38 -2.41 0.49
C PRO A 11 16.61 -1.51 0.73
N HIS A 12 16.55 -0.25 0.31
CA HIS A 12 17.51 0.80 0.68
C HIS A 12 16.87 2.20 0.54
N PRO A 13 17.22 3.23 1.34
CA PRO A 13 16.64 4.57 1.21
C PRO A 13 16.86 5.21 -0.17
N VAL A 14 17.97 4.89 -0.83
CA VAL A 14 18.26 5.38 -2.20
C VAL A 14 17.22 4.90 -3.19
N VAL A 15 16.68 3.68 -3.05
CA VAL A 15 15.62 3.18 -3.93
C VAL A 15 14.40 4.10 -3.87
N TRP A 16 13.96 4.48 -2.68
CA TRP A 16 12.81 5.36 -2.51
C TRP A 16 13.07 6.80 -2.95
N ARG A 17 14.32 7.27 -2.86
CA ARG A 17 14.73 8.55 -3.45
C ARG A 17 14.70 8.49 -4.98
N MET A 18 15.12 7.38 -5.59
CA MET A 18 15.01 7.16 -7.04
C MET A 18 13.54 7.10 -7.47
N VAL A 19 12.68 6.40 -6.73
CA VAL A 19 11.24 6.38 -6.97
C VAL A 19 10.66 7.80 -6.95
N PHE A 20 11.04 8.64 -5.98
CA PHE A 20 10.63 10.05 -5.98
C PHE A 20 11.14 10.82 -7.20
N GLY A 21 12.40 10.64 -7.57
CA GLY A 21 12.97 11.24 -8.77
C GLY A 21 12.20 10.84 -10.02
N LEU A 22 11.84 9.57 -10.17
CA LEU A 22 11.02 9.07 -11.27
C LEU A 22 9.61 9.68 -11.26
N SER A 23 8.98 9.86 -10.09
CA SER A 23 7.70 10.58 -9.98
C SER A 23 7.83 12.01 -10.54
N VAL A 24 8.88 12.74 -10.14
CA VAL A 24 9.09 14.12 -10.60
C VAL A 24 9.40 14.18 -12.10
N LEU A 25 10.20 13.26 -12.62
CA LEU A 25 10.48 13.17 -14.06
C LEU A 25 9.21 12.88 -14.86
N TYR A 26 8.37 11.95 -14.37
CA TYR A 26 7.09 11.64 -15.02
C TYR A 26 6.12 12.84 -14.97
N PHE A 27 6.05 13.53 -13.83
CA PHE A 27 5.31 14.79 -13.71
C PHE A 27 5.77 15.82 -14.76
N LEU A 28 7.08 16.06 -14.88
CA LEU A 28 7.62 17.01 -15.86
C LEU A 28 7.34 16.57 -17.30
N LEU A 29 7.40 15.27 -17.59
CA LEU A 29 7.05 14.71 -18.89
C LEU A 29 5.57 14.99 -19.23
N LEU A 30 4.65 14.82 -18.29
CA LEU A 30 3.23 15.11 -18.49
C LEU A 30 3.00 16.61 -18.73
N VAL A 31 3.65 17.48 -17.96
CA VAL A 31 3.60 18.94 -18.18
C VAL A 31 4.11 19.28 -19.58
N PHE A 32 5.26 18.72 -19.99
CA PHE A 32 5.80 18.93 -21.33
C PHE A 32 4.83 18.45 -22.41
N THR A 33 4.24 17.27 -22.22
CA THR A 33 3.25 16.68 -23.15
C THR A 33 2.02 17.58 -23.31
N LEU A 34 1.57 18.26 -22.24
CA LEU A 34 0.49 19.25 -22.33
C LEU A 34 0.82 20.46 -23.19
N PHE A 35 2.08 20.78 -23.46
CA PHE A 35 2.46 21.86 -24.39
C PHE A 35 2.58 21.38 -25.85
N LEU A 36 2.61 20.06 -26.09
CA LEU A 36 2.71 19.50 -27.43
C LEU A 36 1.33 19.37 -28.12
N ASN A 37 1.35 19.40 -29.45
CA ASN A 37 0.20 19.02 -30.28
C ASN A 37 0.13 17.49 -30.47
N PHE A 38 -1.04 16.97 -30.84
CA PHE A 38 -1.26 15.53 -30.96
C PHE A 38 -0.26 14.86 -31.92
N ASP A 39 -0.01 15.47 -33.09
CA ASP A 39 0.95 14.97 -34.07
C ASP A 39 2.39 14.95 -33.53
N GLN A 40 2.77 15.93 -32.71
CA GLN A 40 4.10 15.97 -32.09
C GLN A 40 4.25 14.86 -31.05
N VAL A 41 3.22 14.61 -30.24
CA VAL A 41 3.23 13.50 -29.28
C VAL A 41 3.35 12.16 -30.02
N LYS A 42 2.55 11.96 -31.08
CA LYS A 42 2.63 10.75 -31.91
C LYS A 42 3.99 10.62 -32.59
N ALA A 43 4.59 11.71 -33.07
CA ALA A 43 5.94 11.68 -33.64
C ALA A 43 7.00 11.23 -32.62
N VAL A 44 6.93 11.73 -31.38
CA VAL A 44 7.82 11.27 -30.29
C VAL A 44 7.58 9.79 -29.98
N MET A 45 6.31 9.35 -29.89
CA MET A 45 5.98 7.94 -29.67
C MET A 45 6.52 7.05 -30.80
N TYR A 46 6.38 7.46 -32.06
CA TYR A 46 6.89 6.73 -33.22
C TYR A 46 8.41 6.73 -33.34
N TRP A 47 9.06 7.72 -32.73
CA TRP A 47 10.51 7.74 -32.60
C TRP A 47 10.99 6.78 -31.51
N LEU A 48 10.27 6.68 -30.41
CA LEU A 48 10.54 5.71 -29.33
C LEU A 48 10.27 4.27 -29.77
N ASP A 49 9.14 4.04 -30.46
CA ASP A 49 8.75 2.75 -30.99
C ASP A 49 8.09 2.91 -32.37
N PRO A 50 8.81 2.58 -33.47
CA PRO A 50 8.27 2.66 -34.83
C PRO A 50 7.07 1.75 -35.09
N SER A 51 6.87 0.67 -34.33
CA SER A 51 5.76 -0.27 -34.53
C SER A 51 4.39 0.37 -34.29
N LEU A 52 4.34 1.42 -33.47
CA LEU A 52 3.13 2.18 -33.14
C LEU A 52 2.50 2.89 -34.36
N ARG A 53 3.24 3.05 -35.47
CA ARG A 53 2.69 3.64 -36.70
C ARG A 53 1.60 2.78 -37.34
N ASN A 54 1.70 1.47 -37.17
CA ASN A 54 0.77 0.49 -37.71
C ASN A 54 -0.12 -0.11 -36.61
N ALA A 55 -0.06 0.43 -35.39
CA ALA A 55 -0.86 -0.04 -34.28
C ALA A 55 -2.33 0.32 -34.52
N THR A 56 -3.18 -0.67 -34.35
CA THR A 56 -4.63 -0.56 -34.37
C THR A 56 -5.15 -0.53 -32.94
N ARG A 57 -6.29 0.13 -32.74
CA ARG A 57 -6.92 0.19 -31.43
C ARG A 57 -7.57 -1.16 -31.13
N GLU A 58 -7.44 -1.63 -29.91
CA GLU A 58 -8.09 -2.88 -29.46
C GLU A 58 -9.62 -2.84 -29.63
N ALA A 59 -10.21 -1.65 -29.45
CA ALA A 59 -11.64 -1.41 -29.65
C ALA A 59 -12.11 -1.71 -31.09
N ASP A 60 -11.22 -1.66 -32.07
CA ASP A 60 -11.56 -1.80 -33.49
C ASP A 60 -11.37 -3.24 -34.02
N ILE A 61 -10.77 -4.13 -33.21
CA ILE A 61 -10.42 -5.50 -33.63
C ILE A 61 -11.15 -6.54 -32.78
N MET A 62 -11.36 -6.25 -31.50
CA MET A 62 -11.96 -7.19 -30.56
C MET A 62 -13.48 -7.01 -30.51
N GLU A 63 -14.18 -8.13 -30.38
CA GLU A 63 -15.62 -8.15 -30.13
C GLU A 63 -15.88 -8.17 -28.63
N TYR A 64 -16.63 -7.18 -28.14
CA TYR A 64 -16.91 -6.98 -26.72
C TYR A 64 -18.37 -7.35 -26.39
N ALA A 65 -18.59 -8.07 -25.28
CA ALA A 65 -19.89 -8.49 -24.76
C ALA A 65 -20.81 -9.23 -25.75
N VAL A 66 -20.27 -10.10 -26.61
CA VAL A 66 -21.07 -10.86 -27.60
C VAL A 66 -21.59 -12.18 -27.01
N ASN A 67 -22.89 -12.43 -27.13
CA ASN A 67 -23.55 -13.70 -26.75
C ASN A 67 -23.35 -14.11 -25.27
N CYS A 68 -23.46 -13.18 -24.34
CA CYS A 68 -23.21 -13.39 -22.90
C CYS A 68 -24.17 -14.35 -22.15
N HIS A 69 -25.14 -14.94 -22.86
CA HIS A 69 -26.06 -15.94 -22.31
C HIS A 69 -25.55 -17.38 -22.44
N VAL A 70 -24.62 -17.63 -23.37
CA VAL A 70 -24.08 -18.97 -23.62
C VAL A 70 -22.79 -19.14 -22.82
N ILE A 71 -22.85 -19.89 -21.73
CA ILE A 71 -21.70 -20.16 -20.85
C ILE A 71 -21.24 -21.60 -21.08
N THR A 72 -20.15 -21.78 -21.83
CA THR A 72 -19.50 -23.08 -22.05
C THR A 72 -18.14 -23.12 -21.35
N LEU A 73 -17.65 -24.32 -21.03
CA LEU A 73 -16.33 -24.48 -20.40
C LEU A 73 -15.19 -23.96 -21.29
N GLU A 74 -15.29 -24.17 -22.60
CA GLU A 74 -14.32 -23.65 -23.57
C GLU A 74 -14.26 -22.13 -23.56
N ARG A 75 -15.43 -21.48 -23.45
CA ARG A 75 -15.52 -20.02 -23.34
C ARG A 75 -14.96 -19.52 -22.02
N ILE A 76 -15.28 -20.17 -20.89
CA ILE A 76 -14.66 -19.78 -19.62
C ILE A 76 -13.14 -19.94 -19.69
N ALA A 77 -12.65 -21.03 -20.26
CA ALA A 77 -11.22 -21.28 -20.40
C ALA A 77 -10.53 -20.26 -21.31
N SER A 78 -11.19 -19.75 -22.35
CA SER A 78 -10.61 -18.72 -23.22
C SER A 78 -10.51 -17.34 -22.54
N HIS A 79 -11.33 -17.08 -21.52
CA HIS A 79 -11.26 -15.85 -20.70
C HIS A 79 -10.26 -15.96 -19.53
N PHE A 80 -9.73 -17.17 -19.24
CA PHE A 80 -8.61 -17.35 -18.30
C PHE A 80 -7.27 -17.04 -18.97
N ASP A 81 -7.08 -15.78 -19.34
CA ASP A 81 -5.91 -15.31 -20.07
C ASP A 81 -4.99 -14.40 -19.23
N ILE A 82 -4.15 -13.61 -19.91
CA ILE A 82 -3.24 -12.68 -19.27
C ILE A 82 -3.96 -11.60 -18.44
N PHE A 83 -5.20 -11.27 -18.77
CA PHE A 83 -6.01 -10.30 -18.02
C PHE A 83 -6.49 -10.91 -16.70
N ALA A 84 -6.97 -12.16 -16.70
CA ALA A 84 -7.29 -12.88 -15.46
C ALA A 84 -6.08 -12.97 -14.50
N PHE A 85 -4.90 -13.27 -15.05
CA PHE A 85 -3.66 -13.26 -14.26
C PHE A 85 -3.30 -11.86 -13.75
N GLY A 86 -3.44 -10.84 -14.59
CA GLY A 86 -3.23 -9.44 -14.26
C GLY A 86 -4.16 -8.96 -13.14
N HIS A 87 -5.43 -9.35 -13.19
CA HIS A 87 -6.44 -9.08 -12.17
C HIS A 87 -6.03 -9.74 -10.86
N PHE A 88 -5.78 -11.06 -10.85
CA PHE A 88 -5.40 -11.78 -9.64
C PHE A 88 -4.15 -11.20 -8.96
N TRP A 89 -3.05 -11.05 -9.69
CA TRP A 89 -1.80 -10.54 -9.11
C TRP A 89 -1.87 -9.05 -8.79
N GLY A 90 -2.55 -8.27 -9.64
CA GLY A 90 -2.82 -6.86 -9.42
C GLY A 90 -3.56 -6.65 -8.10
N TRP A 91 -4.65 -7.39 -7.87
CA TRP A 91 -5.41 -7.33 -6.62
C TRP A 91 -4.63 -7.82 -5.40
N GLY A 92 -3.76 -8.83 -5.57
CA GLY A 92 -2.79 -9.21 -4.55
C GLY A 92 -1.88 -8.06 -4.13
N MET A 93 -1.30 -7.35 -5.10
CA MET A 93 -0.45 -6.19 -4.82
C MET A 93 -1.23 -5.03 -4.21
N LYS A 94 -2.44 -4.73 -4.71
CA LYS A 94 -3.33 -3.70 -4.17
C LYS A 94 -3.66 -3.99 -2.69
N ALA A 95 -3.97 -5.25 -2.37
CA ALA A 95 -4.23 -5.68 -1.01
C ALA A 95 -3.00 -5.57 -0.10
N LEU A 96 -1.79 -5.82 -0.58
CA LEU A 96 -0.54 -5.58 0.18
C LEU A 96 -0.32 -4.10 0.52
N LEU A 97 -0.76 -3.20 -0.36
CA LEU A 97 -0.63 -1.76 -0.18
C LEU A 97 -1.71 -1.17 0.73
N ILE A 98 -2.98 -1.54 0.52
CA ILE A 98 -4.14 -1.00 1.25
C ILE A 98 -4.31 -1.72 2.59
N ARG A 99 -4.09 -3.03 2.66
CA ARG A 99 -4.16 -3.86 3.88
C ARG A 99 -5.52 -3.82 4.57
N SER A 100 -6.61 -3.77 3.80
CA SER A 100 -7.97 -3.80 4.32
C SER A 100 -8.90 -4.54 3.38
N PHE A 101 -9.54 -5.61 3.87
CA PHE A 101 -10.52 -6.37 3.10
C PHE A 101 -11.66 -5.47 2.60
N GLY A 102 -12.31 -4.72 3.51
CA GLY A 102 -13.47 -3.91 3.15
C GLY A 102 -13.16 -2.87 2.07
N LEU A 103 -12.03 -2.17 2.20
CA LEU A 103 -11.62 -1.18 1.20
C LEU A 103 -11.23 -1.83 -0.14
N CYS A 104 -10.51 -2.96 -0.13
CA CYS A 104 -10.14 -3.63 -1.39
C CYS A 104 -11.37 -4.16 -2.13
N TRP A 105 -12.31 -4.81 -1.43
CA TRP A 105 -13.57 -5.26 -2.02
C TRP A 105 -14.41 -4.10 -2.54
N THR A 106 -14.45 -2.98 -1.82
CA THR A 106 -15.13 -1.77 -2.29
C THR A 106 -14.54 -1.30 -3.60
N ILE A 107 -13.21 -1.11 -3.67
CA ILE A 107 -12.53 -0.68 -4.88
C ILE A 107 -12.82 -1.66 -6.02
N SER A 108 -12.80 -2.98 -5.75
CA SER A 108 -13.04 -4.00 -6.78
C SER A 108 -14.43 -3.89 -7.36
N ILE A 109 -15.46 -3.84 -6.50
CA ILE A 109 -16.85 -3.72 -6.96
C ILE A 109 -17.06 -2.39 -7.68
N THR A 110 -16.49 -1.31 -7.15
CA THR A 110 -16.60 0.00 -7.77
C THR A 110 -15.85 0.11 -9.10
N TRP A 111 -14.80 -0.70 -9.31
CA TRP A 111 -14.07 -0.75 -10.57
C TRP A 111 -14.95 -1.34 -11.68
N GLU A 112 -15.54 -2.52 -11.49
CA GLU A 112 -16.48 -3.10 -12.45
C GLU A 112 -17.66 -2.14 -12.73
N LEU A 113 -18.16 -1.47 -11.69
CA LEU A 113 -19.22 -0.48 -11.85
C LEU A 113 -18.75 0.72 -12.69
N THR A 114 -17.49 1.14 -12.53
CA THR A 114 -16.90 2.23 -13.33
C THR A 114 -16.86 1.81 -14.80
N GLU A 115 -16.47 0.57 -15.09
CA GLU A 115 -16.47 0.04 -16.44
C GLU A 115 -17.87 0.08 -17.07
N LEU A 116 -18.90 -0.35 -16.34
CA LEU A 116 -20.30 -0.26 -16.79
C LEU A 116 -20.74 1.17 -17.10
N PHE A 117 -20.38 2.15 -16.26
CA PHE A 117 -20.74 3.55 -16.51
C PHE A 117 -19.99 4.15 -17.70
N PHE A 118 -18.75 3.72 -17.95
CA PHE A 118 -17.87 4.30 -18.98
C PHE A 118 -17.79 3.48 -20.28
N MET A 119 -18.51 2.35 -20.40
CA MET A 119 -18.54 1.52 -21.61
C MET A 119 -18.98 2.28 -22.87
N HIS A 120 -19.78 3.35 -22.71
CA HIS A 120 -20.20 4.22 -23.81
C HIS A 120 -19.04 5.03 -24.42
N LEU A 121 -17.97 5.26 -23.66
CA LEU A 121 -16.74 5.88 -24.16
C LEU A 121 -15.72 4.82 -24.58
N LEU A 122 -15.56 3.78 -23.77
CA LEU A 122 -14.56 2.75 -23.98
C LEU A 122 -15.25 1.40 -24.23
N PRO A 123 -15.38 0.96 -25.49
CA PRO A 123 -15.97 -0.34 -25.82
C PRO A 123 -15.27 -1.51 -25.12
N ASN A 124 -13.98 -1.34 -24.81
CA ASN A 124 -13.19 -2.33 -24.08
C ASN A 124 -13.76 -2.70 -22.69
N PHE A 125 -14.61 -1.86 -22.11
CA PHE A 125 -15.26 -2.10 -20.82
C PHE A 125 -16.57 -2.88 -20.93
N ALA A 126 -17.04 -3.15 -22.15
CA ALA A 126 -18.23 -3.96 -22.37
C ALA A 126 -17.86 -5.45 -22.27
N GLU A 127 -17.99 -6.01 -21.09
CA GLU A 127 -17.75 -7.43 -20.82
C GLU A 127 -19.05 -8.16 -20.49
N CYS A 128 -19.00 -9.49 -20.48
CA CYS A 128 -20.17 -10.27 -20.10
C CYS A 128 -20.42 -10.17 -18.59
N TRP A 129 -21.70 -10.16 -18.19
CA TRP A 129 -22.07 -10.07 -16.76
C TRP A 129 -21.42 -11.15 -15.89
N TRP A 130 -21.25 -12.36 -16.42
CA TRP A 130 -20.64 -13.48 -15.69
C TRP A 130 -19.12 -13.33 -15.60
N ASP A 131 -18.50 -12.63 -16.55
CA ASP A 131 -17.07 -12.30 -16.56
C ASP A 131 -16.81 -11.32 -15.40
N GLN A 132 -17.46 -10.16 -15.46
CA GLN A 132 -17.36 -9.10 -14.44
C GLN A 132 -17.67 -9.60 -13.02
N VAL A 133 -18.76 -10.37 -12.85
CA VAL A 133 -19.20 -10.80 -11.50
C VAL A 133 -18.43 -12.03 -11.02
N LEU A 134 -18.38 -13.10 -11.82
CA LEU A 134 -17.82 -14.36 -11.35
C LEU A 134 -16.31 -14.43 -11.56
N LEU A 135 -15.83 -14.09 -12.76
CA LEU A 135 -14.41 -14.18 -13.07
C LEU A 135 -13.64 -13.06 -12.38
N ASP A 136 -14.04 -11.80 -12.56
CA ASP A 136 -13.30 -10.65 -12.04
C ASP A 136 -13.54 -10.46 -10.55
N ILE A 137 -14.73 -10.04 -10.13
CA ILE A 137 -14.99 -9.73 -8.71
C ILE A 137 -14.70 -10.91 -7.79
N VAL A 138 -15.29 -12.08 -8.09
CA VAL A 138 -15.27 -13.21 -7.14
C VAL A 138 -13.96 -13.99 -7.21
N LEU A 139 -13.55 -14.44 -8.40
CA LEU A 139 -12.41 -15.35 -8.54
C LEU A 139 -11.07 -14.62 -8.56
N CYS A 140 -10.84 -13.75 -9.55
CA CYS A 140 -9.55 -13.10 -9.77
C CYS A 140 -9.28 -12.06 -8.69
N ASN A 141 -10.17 -11.08 -8.54
CA ASN A 141 -10.02 -9.97 -7.61
C ASN A 141 -10.13 -10.48 -6.17
N GLY A 142 -11.18 -11.25 -5.86
CA GLY A 142 -11.38 -11.87 -4.56
C GLY A 142 -10.24 -12.79 -4.13
N GLY A 143 -9.76 -13.66 -5.03
CA GLY A 143 -8.61 -14.53 -4.80
C GLY A 143 -7.31 -13.75 -4.56
N GLY A 144 -7.06 -12.72 -5.37
CA GLY A 144 -5.92 -11.82 -5.21
C GLY A 144 -5.95 -11.09 -3.86
N ILE A 145 -7.10 -10.51 -3.49
CA ILE A 145 -7.30 -9.85 -2.20
C ILE A 145 -7.02 -10.82 -1.05
N TRP A 146 -7.56 -12.04 -1.11
CA TRP A 146 -7.31 -13.05 -0.09
C TRP A 146 -5.82 -13.37 0.05
N LEU A 147 -5.12 -13.62 -1.06
CA LEU A 147 -3.69 -13.92 -1.07
C LEU A 147 -2.87 -12.76 -0.49
N GLY A 148 -3.17 -11.53 -0.90
CA GLY A 148 -2.51 -10.33 -0.40
C GLY A 148 -2.71 -10.16 1.11
N MET A 149 -3.94 -10.37 1.60
CA MET A 149 -4.24 -10.27 3.03
C MET A 149 -3.64 -11.40 3.87
N VAL A 150 -3.56 -12.63 3.36
CA VAL A 150 -2.82 -13.74 3.99
C VAL A 150 -1.34 -13.38 4.10
N THR A 151 -0.77 -12.82 3.03
CA THR A 151 0.62 -12.36 3.03
C THR A 151 0.84 -11.24 4.05
N CYS A 152 -0.08 -10.28 4.16
CA CYS A 152 -0.04 -9.25 5.20
C CYS A 152 0.01 -9.88 6.60
N ARG A 153 -0.87 -10.83 6.93
CA ARG A 153 -0.88 -11.50 8.24
C ARG A 153 0.42 -12.26 8.50
N PHE A 154 0.96 -12.94 7.49
CA PHE A 154 2.25 -13.61 7.59
C PHE A 154 3.40 -12.64 7.92
N LEU A 155 3.38 -11.43 7.32
CA LEU A 155 4.37 -10.38 7.58
C LEU A 155 4.15 -9.65 8.91
N GLU A 156 2.90 -9.55 9.41
CA GLU A 156 2.56 -8.97 10.71
C GLU A 156 3.06 -9.85 11.88
N MET A 157 2.92 -11.18 11.77
CA MET A 157 3.33 -12.11 12.84
C MET A 157 4.86 -12.31 12.96
N ARG A 158 5.67 -11.63 12.13
CA ARG A 158 7.14 -11.74 12.13
C ARG A 158 7.77 -10.66 13.01
N THR A 159 8.55 -11.07 14.01
CA THR A 159 9.48 -10.16 14.70
C THR A 159 10.73 -9.95 13.84
N TYR A 160 11.00 -8.71 13.46
CA TYR A 160 12.09 -8.36 12.57
C TYR A 160 13.36 -8.01 13.38
N HIS A 161 14.19 -9.01 13.68
CA HIS A 161 15.52 -8.80 14.27
C HIS A 161 16.59 -8.65 13.18
N TRP A 162 17.09 -7.42 13.01
CA TRP A 162 18.04 -7.08 11.95
C TRP A 162 19.49 -7.17 12.41
N GLU A 163 20.05 -8.38 12.41
CA GLU A 163 21.45 -8.61 12.74
C GLU A 163 22.43 -8.18 11.63
N SER A 164 23.67 -7.88 12.01
CA SER A 164 24.75 -7.52 11.08
C SER A 164 25.18 -8.74 10.25
N VAL A 165 25.58 -8.55 8.98
CA VAL A 165 26.15 -9.67 8.17
C VAL A 165 27.35 -10.30 8.87
N ARG A 166 28.08 -9.51 9.67
CA ARG A 166 29.27 -9.95 10.40
C ARG A 166 28.96 -10.89 11.56
N SER A 167 27.74 -10.89 12.10
CA SER A 167 27.35 -11.81 13.18
C SER A 167 26.87 -13.18 12.67
N ILE A 168 26.69 -13.35 11.35
CA ILE A 168 26.21 -14.61 10.77
C ILE A 168 27.39 -15.38 10.16
N HIS A 169 27.76 -16.50 10.80
CA HIS A 169 28.91 -17.30 10.39
C HIS A 169 28.62 -18.30 9.26
N SER A 170 27.37 -18.72 9.06
CA SER A 170 27.00 -19.71 8.02
C SER A 170 26.65 -19.09 6.67
N THR A 171 27.04 -19.75 5.56
CA THR A 171 26.72 -19.32 4.19
C THR A 171 25.21 -19.33 3.94
N THR A 172 24.50 -20.37 4.41
CA THR A 172 23.03 -20.45 4.36
C THR A 172 22.36 -19.30 5.11
N GLY A 173 22.93 -18.90 6.27
CA GLY A 173 22.44 -17.76 7.04
C GLY A 173 22.63 -16.42 6.31
N LYS A 174 23.77 -16.24 5.63
CA LYS A 174 24.04 -15.04 4.81
C LYS A 174 23.09 -14.94 3.61
N ILE A 175 22.83 -16.05 2.92
CA ILE A 175 21.86 -16.12 1.81
C ILE A 175 20.45 -15.82 2.33
N LYS A 176 20.04 -16.46 3.44
CA LYS A 176 18.76 -16.21 4.10
C LYS A 176 18.60 -14.73 4.44
N ARG A 177 19.62 -14.10 5.04
CA ARG A 177 19.63 -12.66 5.34
C ARG A 177 19.51 -11.80 4.08
N ALA A 178 20.21 -12.14 3.00
CA ALA A 178 20.13 -11.41 1.74
C ALA A 178 18.71 -11.41 1.18
N VAL A 179 18.02 -12.55 1.22
CA VAL A 179 16.60 -12.65 0.83
C VAL A 179 15.70 -11.83 1.76
N PHE A 180 15.92 -11.89 3.08
CA PHE A 180 15.18 -11.06 4.06
C PHE A 180 15.50 -9.56 3.99
N GLN A 181 16.48 -9.13 3.21
CA GLN A 181 16.72 -7.71 2.99
C GLN A 181 15.65 -7.06 2.11
N PHE A 182 14.98 -7.88 1.29
CA PHE A 182 13.84 -7.46 0.47
C PHE A 182 12.51 -7.48 1.22
N THR A 183 12.46 -8.03 2.44
CA THR A 183 11.29 -7.91 3.31
C THR A 183 11.28 -6.54 4.03
N PRO A 184 10.09 -5.99 4.32
CA PRO A 184 9.92 -4.71 4.98
C PRO A 184 10.67 -4.64 6.32
N ALA A 185 11.14 -3.45 6.71
CA ALA A 185 11.89 -3.26 7.97
C ALA A 185 11.02 -3.45 9.22
N SER A 186 9.75 -3.06 9.08
CA SER A 186 8.67 -3.29 10.02
C SER A 186 7.38 -3.39 9.22
N TRP A 187 6.41 -4.13 9.72
CA TRP A 187 5.13 -4.30 9.08
C TRP A 187 4.02 -3.96 10.05
N THR A 188 3.43 -2.77 9.88
CA THR A 188 2.39 -2.23 10.76
C THR A 188 1.01 -2.57 10.23
N SER A 189 0.14 -3.04 11.12
CA SER A 189 -1.28 -3.18 10.83
C SER A 189 -1.90 -1.81 10.53
N VAL A 190 -2.77 -1.76 9.51
CA VAL A 190 -3.36 -0.53 9.00
C VAL A 190 -4.85 -0.55 9.33
N ARG A 191 -5.27 0.37 10.20
CA ARG A 191 -6.66 0.52 10.58
C ARG A 191 -7.20 1.78 9.92
N TRP A 192 -7.95 1.63 8.84
CA TRP A 192 -8.44 2.77 8.07
C TRP A 192 -9.56 3.54 8.77
N LEU A 193 -10.41 2.84 9.51
CA LEU A 193 -11.56 3.43 10.16
C LEU A 193 -11.77 2.82 11.55
N ASP A 194 -12.09 3.70 12.49
CA ASP A 194 -12.48 3.38 13.87
C ASP A 194 -13.93 3.83 14.12
N PRO A 195 -14.70 3.15 14.98
CA PRO A 195 -16.06 3.56 15.34
C PRO A 195 -16.21 4.98 15.92
N THR A 196 -15.11 5.56 16.40
CA THR A 196 -15.00 6.92 16.95
C THR A 196 -14.30 7.90 15.99
N SER A 197 -14.09 7.50 14.73
CA SER A 197 -13.39 8.34 13.74
C SER A 197 -14.14 9.62 13.42
N SER A 198 -13.39 10.68 13.15
CA SER A 198 -13.94 11.95 12.69
C SER A 198 -14.53 11.85 11.29
N THR A 199 -15.50 12.72 11.00
CA THR A 199 -16.09 12.88 9.65
C THR A 199 -15.02 13.25 8.61
N GLN A 200 -13.97 13.97 9.01
CA GLN A 200 -12.82 14.28 8.16
C GLN A 200 -12.09 13.02 7.68
N ARG A 201 -11.95 11.99 8.53
CA ARG A 201 -11.32 10.72 8.14
C ARG A 201 -12.17 9.95 7.13
N VAL A 202 -13.50 9.98 7.29
CA VAL A 202 -14.44 9.39 6.32
C VAL A 202 -14.35 10.11 4.97
N ALA A 203 -14.36 11.43 4.97
CA ALA A 203 -14.18 12.22 3.74
C ALA A 203 -12.83 11.95 3.07
N GLY A 204 -11.76 11.77 3.87
CA GLY A 204 -10.45 11.37 3.38
C GLY A 204 -10.45 9.99 2.69
N ILE A 205 -11.12 8.99 3.28
CA ILE A 205 -11.24 7.67 2.63
C ILE A 205 -12.04 7.79 1.32
N TYR A 206 -13.10 8.59 1.28
CA TYR A 206 -13.84 8.82 0.04
C TYR A 206 -12.95 9.46 -1.04
N LEU A 207 -12.17 10.49 -0.67
CA LEU A 207 -11.20 11.11 -1.57
C LEU A 207 -10.18 10.09 -2.10
N PHE A 208 -9.67 9.23 -1.23
CA PHE A 208 -8.79 8.12 -1.61
C PHE A 208 -9.41 7.22 -2.67
N MET A 209 -10.69 6.84 -2.52
CA MET A 209 -11.41 6.02 -3.50
C MET A 209 -11.54 6.72 -4.85
N ILE A 210 -11.89 8.01 -4.86
CA ILE A 210 -11.99 8.77 -6.11
C ILE A 210 -10.64 8.87 -6.83
N PHE A 211 -9.57 9.18 -6.11
CA PHE A 211 -8.23 9.21 -6.71
C PHE A 211 -7.80 7.84 -7.23
N TRP A 212 -8.14 6.76 -6.53
CA TRP A 212 -7.89 5.40 -6.98
C TRP A 212 -8.54 5.14 -8.34
N GLN A 213 -9.85 5.38 -8.45
CA GLN A 213 -10.58 5.18 -9.70
C GLN A 213 -10.05 6.07 -10.83
N LEU A 214 -9.73 7.34 -10.53
CA LEU A 214 -9.15 8.25 -11.51
C LEU A 214 -7.84 7.69 -12.09
N THR A 215 -6.95 7.19 -11.23
CA THR A 215 -5.63 6.69 -11.67
C THR A 215 -5.72 5.44 -12.53
N GLU A 216 -6.65 4.55 -12.21
CA GLU A 216 -6.92 3.34 -12.98
C GLU A 216 -7.56 3.72 -14.33
N LEU A 217 -8.59 4.58 -14.31
CA LEU A 217 -9.30 5.03 -15.50
C LEU A 217 -8.40 5.79 -16.48
N ASN A 218 -7.47 6.62 -15.97
CA ASN A 218 -6.43 7.26 -16.79
C ASN A 218 -5.60 6.24 -17.58
N THR A 219 -5.31 5.06 -17.00
CA THR A 219 -4.58 3.98 -17.70
C THR A 219 -5.29 3.57 -18.99
N PHE A 220 -6.60 3.36 -18.90
CA PHE A 220 -7.41 2.91 -20.03
C PHE A 220 -7.63 4.02 -21.07
N PHE A 221 -7.85 5.26 -20.63
CA PHE A 221 -7.95 6.39 -21.54
C PHE A 221 -6.66 6.65 -22.30
N LEU A 222 -5.50 6.63 -21.63
CA LEU A 222 -4.21 6.89 -22.27
C LEU A 222 -3.93 5.87 -23.39
N LYS A 223 -4.16 4.56 -23.15
CA LYS A 223 -3.97 3.54 -24.19
C LYS A 223 -4.93 3.72 -25.37
N HIS A 224 -6.17 4.12 -25.10
CA HIS A 224 -7.20 4.29 -26.12
C HIS A 224 -6.94 5.53 -27.00
N ILE A 225 -6.54 6.64 -26.37
CA ILE A 225 -6.28 7.94 -27.05
C ILE A 225 -5.01 7.87 -27.89
N PHE A 226 -3.92 7.34 -27.33
CA PHE A 226 -2.63 7.30 -28.04
C PHE A 226 -2.47 6.08 -28.94
N VAL A 227 -3.43 5.15 -28.90
CA VAL A 227 -3.52 3.95 -29.75
C VAL A 227 -2.32 3.03 -29.54
N PHE A 228 -2.30 2.35 -28.39
CA PHE A 228 -1.41 1.23 -28.12
C PHE A 228 -2.14 0.13 -27.35
N GLN A 229 -1.67 -1.12 -27.50
CA GLN A 229 -2.29 -2.29 -26.86
C GLN A 229 -1.98 -2.38 -25.36
N ALA A 230 -2.82 -3.09 -24.60
CA ALA A 230 -2.67 -3.30 -23.17
C ALA A 230 -1.36 -4.00 -22.81
N GLY A 231 -0.91 -4.95 -23.64
CA GLY A 231 0.36 -5.66 -23.50
C GLY A 231 1.59 -4.85 -23.95
N HIS A 232 1.41 -3.65 -24.51
CA HIS A 232 2.52 -2.84 -25.00
C HIS A 232 3.42 -2.36 -23.83
N PRO A 233 4.75 -2.29 -23.99
CA PRO A 233 5.66 -1.86 -22.93
C PRO A 233 5.34 -0.49 -22.31
N LEU A 234 4.73 0.42 -23.06
CA LEU A 234 4.26 1.72 -22.53
C LEU A 234 3.14 1.55 -21.48
N SER A 235 2.19 0.65 -21.74
CA SER A 235 1.09 0.34 -20.83
C SER A 235 1.63 -0.33 -19.57
N VAL A 236 2.37 -1.43 -19.76
CA VAL A 236 2.92 -2.25 -18.68
C VAL A 236 3.91 -1.43 -17.83
N GLY A 237 4.82 -0.71 -18.48
CA GLY A 237 5.81 0.15 -17.82
C GLY A 237 5.16 1.27 -17.01
N ARG A 238 4.09 1.90 -17.50
CA ARG A 238 3.32 2.87 -16.73
C ARG A 238 2.68 2.23 -15.50
N ILE A 239 2.02 1.07 -15.64
CA ILE A 239 1.39 0.36 -14.51
C ILE A 239 2.43 0.05 -13.42
N PHE A 240 3.62 -0.44 -13.80
CA PHE A 240 4.71 -0.66 -12.86
C PHE A 240 5.19 0.63 -12.18
N LEU A 241 5.38 1.71 -12.96
CA LEU A 241 5.81 3.01 -12.43
C LEU A 241 4.81 3.54 -11.39
N ILE A 242 3.53 3.61 -11.76
CA ILE A 242 2.44 4.07 -10.90
C ILE A 242 2.29 3.16 -9.67
N GLY A 243 2.39 1.84 -9.84
CA GLY A 243 2.34 0.88 -8.73
C GLY A 243 3.44 1.10 -7.68
N ILE A 244 4.67 1.35 -8.12
CA ILE A 244 5.80 1.62 -7.21
C ILE A 244 5.67 2.98 -6.51
N ILE A 245 5.20 4.03 -7.22
CA ILE A 245 4.95 5.37 -6.67
C ILE A 245 3.80 5.34 -5.64
N THR A 246 2.81 4.47 -5.86
CA THR A 246 1.63 4.35 -5.01
C THR A 246 2.00 3.87 -3.61
N ALA A 247 2.98 2.96 -3.46
CA ALA A 247 3.37 2.42 -2.16
C ALA A 247 3.74 3.48 -1.09
N PRO A 248 4.69 4.40 -1.32
CA PRO A 248 5.00 5.47 -0.36
C PRO A 248 3.87 6.50 -0.26
N THR A 249 3.10 6.69 -1.34
CA THR A 249 1.96 7.60 -1.39
C THR A 249 0.86 7.19 -0.41
N ILE A 250 0.39 5.93 -0.47
CA ILE A 250 -0.63 5.42 0.46
C ILE A 250 -0.12 5.52 1.90
N ARG A 251 1.14 5.18 2.16
CA ARG A 251 1.71 5.24 3.51
C ARG A 251 1.73 6.66 4.09
N GLN A 252 2.03 7.67 3.26
CA GLN A 252 1.98 9.07 3.64
C GLN A 252 0.54 9.57 3.82
N TYR A 253 -0.36 9.15 2.93
CA TYR A 253 -1.78 9.53 3.00
C TYR A 253 -2.45 8.94 4.25
N TYR A 254 -2.19 7.67 4.54
CA TYR A 254 -2.65 7.02 5.76
C TYR A 254 -2.17 7.76 7.01
N ALA A 255 -0.86 8.10 7.08
CA ALA A 255 -0.33 8.87 8.20
C ALA A 255 -1.05 10.20 8.38
N TYR A 256 -1.31 10.92 7.29
CA TYR A 256 -2.03 12.20 7.31
C TYR A 256 -3.47 12.05 7.82
N LEU A 257 -4.16 10.94 7.50
CA LEU A 257 -5.54 10.72 7.94
C LEU A 257 -5.65 10.21 9.40
N THR A 258 -4.66 9.46 9.89
CA THR A 258 -4.76 8.80 11.19
C THR A 258 -3.96 9.47 12.30
N ASP A 259 -2.83 10.10 11.97
CA ASP A 259 -1.95 10.72 12.97
C ASP A 259 -2.36 12.18 13.22
N THR A 260 -2.78 12.47 14.45
CA THR A 260 -3.21 13.81 14.85
C THR A 260 -2.08 14.85 14.83
N GLN A 261 -0.82 14.41 14.89
CA GLN A 261 0.36 15.27 14.79
C GLN A 261 0.71 15.60 13.34
N CYS A 262 0.24 14.80 12.38
CA CYS A 262 0.50 15.03 10.97
C CYS A 262 -0.46 16.10 10.41
N LYS A 263 0.02 17.33 10.25
CA LYS A 263 -0.81 18.45 9.74
C LYS A 263 -0.73 18.66 8.23
N ARG A 264 0.18 17.98 7.54
CA ARG A 264 0.45 18.20 6.11
C ARG A 264 0.55 16.88 5.36
N VAL A 265 -0.03 16.86 4.16
CA VAL A 265 0.12 15.73 3.23
C VAL A 265 1.58 15.60 2.80
N GLY A 266 2.08 14.37 2.76
CA GLY A 266 3.47 14.09 2.38
C GLY A 266 3.77 14.44 0.92
N THR A 267 5.04 14.75 0.63
CA THR A 267 5.47 15.24 -0.70
C THR A 267 5.22 14.23 -1.82
N GLN A 268 5.39 12.92 -1.57
CA GLN A 268 5.10 11.90 -2.59
C GLN A 268 3.61 11.85 -2.92
N CYS A 269 2.76 11.91 -1.89
CA CYS A 269 1.32 11.94 -2.09
C CYS A 269 0.88 13.19 -2.86
N TRP A 270 1.49 14.35 -2.61
CA TRP A 270 1.25 15.57 -3.40
C TRP A 270 1.64 15.40 -4.87
N VAL A 271 2.85 14.90 -5.14
CA VAL A 271 3.33 14.69 -6.51
C VAL A 271 2.46 13.66 -7.24
N PHE A 272 2.07 12.58 -6.57
CA PHE A 272 1.16 11.57 -7.13
C PHE A 272 -0.21 12.16 -7.48
N GLY A 273 -0.78 12.98 -6.59
CA GLY A 273 -2.03 13.68 -6.89
C GLY A 273 -1.90 14.59 -8.12
N ALA A 274 -0.79 15.33 -8.22
CA ALA A 274 -0.52 16.18 -9.38
C ALA A 274 -0.32 15.39 -10.68
N ILE A 275 0.39 14.25 -10.63
CA ILE A 275 0.51 13.31 -11.76
C ILE A 275 -0.87 12.84 -12.21
N SER A 276 -1.71 12.40 -11.27
CA SER A 276 -3.06 11.87 -11.55
C SER A 276 -3.94 12.91 -12.26
N PHE A 277 -3.88 14.18 -11.82
CA PHE A 277 -4.58 15.27 -12.48
C PHE A 277 -3.99 15.64 -13.84
N LEU A 278 -2.67 15.65 -13.98
CA LEU A 278 -2.03 15.93 -15.25
C LEU A 278 -2.32 14.87 -16.30
N GLU A 279 -2.33 13.58 -15.91
CA GLU A 279 -2.77 12.51 -16.80
C GLU A 279 -4.21 12.71 -17.25
N ALA A 280 -5.11 13.03 -16.32
CA ALA A 280 -6.49 13.34 -16.66
C ALA A 280 -6.59 14.54 -17.62
N ALA A 281 -5.79 15.59 -17.40
CA ALA A 281 -5.72 16.74 -18.29
C ALA A 281 -5.17 16.38 -19.68
N VAL A 282 -4.16 15.50 -19.76
CA VAL A 282 -3.63 14.95 -21.02
C VAL A 282 -4.72 14.17 -21.75
N CYS A 283 -5.45 13.30 -21.04
CA CYS A 283 -6.58 12.56 -21.60
C CYS A 283 -7.64 13.51 -22.15
N VAL A 284 -8.07 14.52 -21.38
CA VAL A 284 -9.09 15.49 -21.82
C VAL A 284 -8.61 16.30 -23.02
N LYS A 285 -7.34 16.74 -23.02
CA LYS A 285 -6.77 17.54 -24.11
C LYS A 285 -6.75 16.79 -25.44
N PHE A 286 -6.23 15.56 -25.43
CA PHE A 286 -6.01 14.78 -26.66
C PHE A 286 -7.17 13.85 -27.01
N GLY A 287 -8.09 13.63 -26.08
CA GLY A 287 -9.31 12.84 -26.26
C GLY A 287 -10.56 13.69 -26.45
N SER A 288 -10.47 14.94 -26.93
CA SER A 288 -11.61 15.85 -27.05
C SER A 288 -12.81 15.22 -27.78
N ASP A 289 -12.54 14.49 -28.87
CA ASP A 289 -13.58 13.84 -29.67
C ASP A 289 -14.24 12.68 -28.91
N LEU A 290 -13.47 11.97 -28.08
CA LEU A 290 -13.98 10.92 -27.21
C LEU A 290 -14.86 11.52 -26.11
N PHE A 291 -14.34 12.52 -25.40
CA PHE A 291 -15.07 13.15 -24.30
C PHE A 291 -16.28 13.98 -24.77
N SER A 292 -16.34 14.39 -26.03
CA SER A 292 -17.55 15.01 -26.62
C SER A 292 -18.78 14.10 -26.57
N LYS A 293 -18.57 12.77 -26.51
CA LYS A 293 -19.63 11.75 -26.41
C LYS A 293 -20.00 11.42 -24.97
N THR A 294 -19.40 12.10 -23.98
CA THR A 294 -19.61 11.81 -22.57
C THR A 294 -21.04 12.08 -22.16
N GLN A 295 -21.69 11.06 -21.60
CA GLN A 295 -23.00 11.21 -20.99
C GLN A 295 -22.85 11.76 -19.57
N VAL A 296 -23.08 13.06 -19.41
CA VAL A 296 -22.92 13.76 -18.11
C VAL A 296 -23.77 13.09 -17.01
N ILE A 297 -24.98 12.63 -17.35
CA ILE A 297 -25.84 11.91 -16.41
C ILE A 297 -25.17 10.63 -15.90
N SER A 298 -24.53 9.86 -16.78
CA SER A 298 -23.79 8.64 -16.42
C SER A 298 -22.63 8.94 -15.47
N VAL A 299 -21.91 10.05 -15.69
CA VAL A 299 -20.83 10.50 -14.78
C VAL A 299 -21.36 10.91 -13.41
N LEU A 300 -22.49 11.64 -13.36
CA LEU A 300 -23.11 12.05 -12.10
C LEU A 300 -23.63 10.83 -11.32
N LEU A 301 -24.31 9.91 -11.99
CA LEU A 301 -24.79 8.66 -11.40
C LEU A 301 -23.63 7.82 -10.90
N TRP A 302 -22.54 7.72 -11.67
CA TRP A 302 -21.32 7.05 -11.24
C TRP A 302 -20.79 7.64 -9.93
N LEU A 303 -20.62 8.96 -9.83
CA LEU A 303 -20.16 9.61 -8.59
C LEU A 303 -21.09 9.34 -7.40
N ILE A 304 -22.40 9.36 -7.62
CA ILE A 304 -23.39 9.06 -6.57
C ILE A 304 -23.28 7.59 -6.13
N CYS A 305 -23.22 6.65 -7.07
CA CYS A 305 -23.08 5.23 -6.75
C CYS A 305 -21.76 4.95 -6.02
N MET A 306 -20.66 5.56 -6.45
CA MET A 306 -19.37 5.51 -5.76
C MET A 306 -19.49 5.96 -4.30
N ALA A 307 -20.15 7.10 -4.07
CA ALA A 307 -20.37 7.63 -2.72
C ALA A 307 -21.21 6.69 -1.87
N VAL A 308 -22.35 6.21 -2.40
CA VAL A 308 -23.26 5.32 -1.67
C VAL A 308 -22.57 4.00 -1.32
N ILE A 309 -21.92 3.33 -2.28
CA ILE A 309 -21.24 2.05 -2.04
C ILE A 309 -20.13 2.22 -1.01
N THR A 310 -19.34 3.29 -1.12
CA THR A 310 -18.27 3.58 -0.16
C THR A 310 -18.85 3.81 1.24
N LEU A 311 -19.89 4.62 1.38
CA LEU A 311 -20.54 4.88 2.67
C LEU A 311 -21.13 3.61 3.29
N LEU A 312 -21.79 2.76 2.49
CA LEU A 312 -22.32 1.48 2.93
C LEU A 312 -21.21 0.54 3.41
N CYS A 313 -20.08 0.47 2.70
CA CYS A 313 -18.94 -0.32 3.15
C CYS A 313 -18.36 0.23 4.45
N LEU A 314 -18.12 1.55 4.56
CA LEU A 314 -17.59 2.15 5.77
C LEU A 314 -18.52 1.95 6.97
N TYR A 315 -19.84 2.07 6.77
CA TYR A 315 -20.84 1.73 7.77
C TYR A 315 -20.74 0.25 8.17
N GLY A 316 -20.69 -0.66 7.21
CA GLY A 316 -20.54 -2.09 7.45
C GLY A 316 -19.26 -2.44 8.22
N MET A 317 -18.14 -1.81 7.88
CA MET A 317 -16.87 -1.96 8.61
C MET A 317 -16.97 -1.51 10.06
N VAL A 318 -17.62 -0.35 10.32
CA VAL A 318 -17.84 0.15 11.69
C VAL A 318 -18.81 -0.75 12.46
N ALA A 319 -19.90 -1.18 11.82
CA ALA A 319 -20.88 -2.08 12.43
C ALA A 319 -20.25 -3.43 12.79
N TYR A 320 -19.46 -4.01 11.88
CA TYR A 320 -18.70 -5.23 12.11
C TYR A 320 -17.72 -5.08 13.27
N ALA A 321 -16.96 -3.98 13.32
CA ALA A 321 -16.02 -3.70 14.42
C ALA A 321 -16.73 -3.52 15.77
N ARG A 322 -17.95 -2.95 15.79
CA ARG A 322 -18.78 -2.86 17.00
C ARG A 322 -19.37 -4.20 17.43
N TRP A 323 -19.66 -5.07 16.48
CA TRP A 323 -20.25 -6.40 16.73
C TRP A 323 -19.22 -7.47 17.10
N THR A 324 -17.95 -7.28 16.74
CA THR A 324 -16.83 -8.18 17.07
C THR A 324 -15.88 -7.67 18.18
N PRO A 325 -16.34 -7.14 19.33
CA PRO A 325 -15.45 -6.64 20.38
C PRO A 325 -14.74 -7.76 21.18
N THR A 326 -15.13 -9.02 21.01
CA THR A 326 -14.77 -10.13 21.92
C THR A 326 -13.49 -10.88 21.54
N ARG A 327 -13.00 -10.78 20.29
CA ARG A 327 -11.85 -11.60 19.85
C ARG A 327 -10.48 -10.97 20.14
N ASP A 328 -10.39 -9.65 20.12
CA ASP A 328 -9.13 -8.94 20.44
C ASP A 328 -8.94 -8.73 21.94
N LYS A 329 -10.02 -8.62 22.73
CA LYS A 329 -9.94 -8.59 24.20
C LYS A 329 -9.39 -9.89 24.79
N PHE A 330 -9.79 -11.04 24.24
CA PHE A 330 -9.34 -12.34 24.72
C PHE A 330 -7.84 -12.59 24.45
N LEU A 331 -7.29 -12.05 23.35
CA LEU A 331 -5.85 -12.13 23.06
C LEU A 331 -5.04 -11.14 23.90
N SER A 332 -5.56 -9.92 24.13
CA SER A 332 -4.93 -8.93 25.01
C SER A 332 -4.89 -9.36 26.48
N GLU A 333 -5.97 -9.99 26.99
CA GLU A 333 -5.98 -10.54 28.36
C GLU A 333 -5.07 -11.78 28.54
N CYS A 334 -4.73 -12.49 27.46
CA CYS A 334 -3.72 -13.55 27.50
C CYS A 334 -2.27 -13.01 27.52
N GLU A 335 -2.01 -11.83 26.95
CA GLU A 335 -0.69 -11.19 27.01
C GLU A 335 -0.43 -10.46 28.34
N ASP A 336 -1.48 -10.08 29.08
CA ASP A 336 -1.39 -9.35 30.34
C ASP A 336 -1.21 -10.24 31.61
N PHE A 337 -0.86 -11.52 31.47
CA PHE A 337 -0.37 -12.29 32.62
C PHE A 337 1.05 -11.80 32.99
N PRO A 338 1.27 -11.21 34.18
CA PRO A 338 2.57 -10.69 34.55
C PRO A 338 3.56 -11.86 34.69
N SER A 339 4.66 -11.80 33.92
CA SER A 339 5.81 -12.67 34.09
C SER A 339 6.48 -12.38 35.44
N TYR A 340 5.99 -13.01 36.50
CA TYR A 340 6.67 -13.06 37.79
C TYR A 340 7.46 -14.36 37.88
N ALA A 341 8.74 -14.31 37.55
CA ALA A 341 9.75 -15.25 38.03
C ALA A 341 11.13 -14.59 37.93
N ASP A 342 11.44 -13.85 39.00
CA ASP A 342 12.81 -13.55 39.42
C ASP A 342 13.63 -14.85 39.46
N SER A 343 14.78 -14.86 38.78
CA SER A 343 15.83 -15.86 39.02
C SER A 343 17.18 -15.25 38.62
N SER A 344 17.75 -14.53 39.58
CA SER A 344 19.19 -14.31 39.64
C SER A 344 19.93 -15.65 39.69
N PRO A 345 21.04 -15.86 38.95
CA PRO A 345 21.77 -17.12 39.01
C PRO A 345 22.71 -17.14 40.23
N GLU A 346 22.42 -17.97 41.22
CA GLU A 346 23.43 -18.42 42.19
C GLU A 346 24.42 -19.38 41.50
N PRO A 347 25.71 -19.35 41.87
CA PRO A 347 26.72 -20.23 41.29
C PRO A 347 26.61 -21.66 41.83
N PRO A 348 27.02 -22.69 41.05
CA PRO A 348 26.79 -24.07 41.41
C PRO A 348 27.72 -24.53 42.54
N ALA A 349 27.11 -25.12 43.57
CA ALA A 349 27.80 -25.89 44.60
C ALA A 349 28.25 -27.24 44.04
N GLN A 350 29.56 -27.47 43.99
CA GLN A 350 30.12 -28.80 43.79
C GLN A 350 31.45 -28.91 44.55
N GLU A 351 31.43 -29.56 45.71
CA GLU A 351 32.27 -30.70 46.08
C GLU A 351 32.47 -30.80 47.60
N LEU A 352 31.92 -31.88 48.13
CA LEU A 352 32.17 -32.38 49.48
C LEU A 352 33.27 -33.45 49.38
N ARG A 353 34.54 -33.11 49.64
CA ARG A 353 35.49 -34.05 50.27
C ARG A 353 36.83 -33.41 50.65
N ASN A 354 37.25 -33.77 51.86
CA ASN A 354 38.62 -33.79 52.38
C ASN A 354 39.31 -32.44 52.61
N SER A 355 39.29 -31.98 53.86
CA SER A 355 40.51 -32.08 54.70
C SER A 355 40.26 -31.53 56.10
N HIS A 356 40.50 -32.41 57.07
CA HIS A 356 40.77 -32.06 58.46
C HIS A 356 41.88 -30.99 58.59
N GLN A 357 41.84 -30.34 59.76
CA GLN A 357 42.95 -29.75 60.53
C GLN A 357 43.32 -28.27 60.33
N HIS A 358 43.37 -27.63 61.51
CA HIS A 358 44.02 -26.35 61.87
C HIS A 358 43.33 -25.07 61.35
N ARG A 359 43.10 -24.01 62.13
CA ARG A 359 43.72 -23.56 63.39
C ARG A 359 42.85 -22.44 64.02
N ARG A 360 42.62 -22.57 65.33
CA ARG A 360 42.40 -21.55 66.38
C ARG A 360 42.47 -20.05 65.99
N GLY A 361 41.44 -19.29 66.39
CA GLY A 361 41.50 -18.37 67.55
C GLY A 361 41.64 -16.84 67.31
N ARG A 362 40.91 -16.08 68.15
CA ARG A 362 41.09 -14.65 68.57
C ARG A 362 40.65 -13.56 67.57
N ASP A 363 40.07 -12.40 67.94
CA ASP A 363 39.75 -11.74 69.21
C ASP A 363 38.72 -10.60 69.01
N GLN A 364 37.89 -10.39 70.05
CA GLN A 364 37.41 -9.14 70.70
C GLN A 364 37.22 -7.79 69.94
N ALA A 365 35.95 -7.34 69.92
CA ALA A 365 35.39 -6.13 70.58
C ALA A 365 35.65 -4.67 70.06
N PRO A 366 34.75 -3.71 70.41
CA PRO A 366 34.38 -2.53 69.59
C PRO A 366 34.60 -1.14 70.27
N ALA A 367 34.40 -0.03 69.53
CA ALA A 367 34.04 1.34 69.99
C ALA A 367 34.21 2.35 68.83
N SER A 368 33.77 3.61 68.83
CA SER A 368 32.58 4.36 69.24
C SER A 368 32.86 5.84 68.81
N HIS A 369 31.81 6.64 68.59
CA HIS A 369 31.79 8.12 68.47
C HIS A 369 32.48 8.78 67.25
N GLY A 370 32.01 9.91 66.69
CA GLY A 370 31.03 10.87 67.16
C GLY A 370 30.61 11.92 66.11
N LYS A 371 29.67 12.76 66.55
CA LYS A 371 28.78 13.70 65.84
C LYS A 371 29.44 14.99 65.27
N ARG A 372 28.57 15.74 64.55
CA ARG A 372 28.47 17.22 64.34
C ARG A 372 29.25 17.77 63.13
N SER A 373 28.82 18.82 62.42
CA SER A 373 27.63 19.70 62.44
C SER A 373 27.67 20.58 61.17
N ALA A 374 26.49 21.03 60.74
CA ALA A 374 26.23 21.99 59.67
C ALA A 374 26.90 23.38 59.84
N ARG A 375 27.08 24.11 58.72
CA ARG A 375 26.97 25.59 58.67
C ARG A 375 26.63 26.14 57.28
N ARG A 376 25.60 27.00 57.26
CA ARG A 376 25.08 27.91 56.22
C ARG A 376 26.07 29.02 55.78
N ARG A 377 25.91 29.52 54.54
CA ARG A 377 25.76 30.96 54.12
C ARG A 377 25.66 31.04 52.57
N LYS A 378 24.53 31.46 51.98
CA LYS A 378 24.05 32.82 51.62
C LYS A 378 24.73 33.46 50.38
N ALA A 379 23.93 33.54 49.30
CA ALA A 379 23.63 34.68 48.39
C ALA A 379 24.74 35.55 47.78
N ASN A 380 24.69 35.75 46.46
CA ASN A 380 24.45 37.09 45.86
C ASN A 380 24.00 37.03 44.39
N ALA A 381 23.28 38.08 43.99
CA ALA A 381 22.62 38.33 42.71
C ALA A 381 23.44 39.27 41.79
N HIS A 382 22.91 39.45 40.57
CA HIS A 382 23.23 40.43 39.51
C HIS A 382 24.45 40.15 38.62
N THR A 383 24.23 39.75 37.37
CA THR A 383 24.00 40.66 36.22
C THR A 383 23.34 39.91 35.09
#